data_AF-A0A0E3BFE0-F1
#
_entry.id   AF-A0A0E3BFE0-F1
#
_cell.length_a   1.000
_cell.length_b   1.000
_cell.length_c   1.000
_cell.angle_alpha   90.00
_cell.angle_beta   90.00
_cell.angle_gamma   90.00
#
_symmetry.space_group_name_H-M   'P 1'
#
loop_
_entity.id
_entity.type
_entity.pdbx_description
1 polymer ?
#
loop_
_entity_poly.entity_id
_entity_poly.type
_entity_poly.pdbx_seq_one_letter_code
_entity_poly.pdbx_strand_id
1 'polypeptide(L)' 'MRRVDARESILSHWISWSHLVNEEGAYPRPGTAMHLFYEYLQARHPEVLDFASYSPYLELRQWIAEDCEP' A
#
# COMPACT_ATOMS: atom_id res chain seq x y z
N MET A 1 8.55 13.32 1.92
CA MET A 1 7.13 13.44 2.36
C MET A 1 7.03 13.36 3.89
N ARG A 2 6.02 13.98 4.55
CA ARG A 2 5.80 13.70 5.99
C ARG A 2 5.16 12.32 6.13
N ARG A 3 5.48 11.62 7.22
CA ARG A 3 5.00 10.26 7.49
C ARG A 3 3.46 10.15 7.52
N VAL A 4 2.77 11.16 8.05
CA VAL A 4 1.30 11.20 8.10
C VAL A 4 0.71 11.31 6.69
N ASP A 5 1.22 12.23 5.88
CA ASP A 5 0.79 12.41 4.49
C ASP A 5 1.05 11.13 3.66
N ALA A 6 2.17 10.45 3.92
CA ALA A 6 2.51 9.18 3.28
C ALA A 6 1.53 8.07 3.67
N ARG A 7 1.17 7.96 4.96
CA ARG A 7 0.18 7.01 5.44
C ARG A 7 -1.17 7.21 4.75
N GLU A 8 -1.69 8.43 4.73
CA GLU A 8 -2.98 8.75 4.09
C GLU A 8 -2.95 8.42 2.59
N SER A 9 -1.87 8.79 1.91
CA SER A 9 -1.69 8.50 0.48
C SER A 9 -1.63 7.00 0.20
N ILE A 10 -0.86 6.24 1.00
CA ILE A 10 -0.75 4.79 0.89
C ILE A 10 -2.10 4.10 1.07
N LEU A 11 -2.87 4.49 2.08
CA LEU A 11 -4.19 3.92 2.33
C LEU A 11 -5.18 4.23 1.18
N SER A 12 -5.16 5.46 0.66
CA SER A 12 -5.98 5.84 -0.49
C SER A 12 -5.61 5.03 -1.75
N HIS A 13 -4.31 4.83 -2.00
CA HIS A 13 -3.85 3.99 -3.11
C HIS A 13 -4.18 2.52 -2.91
N TRP A 14 -4.12 2.01 -1.68
CA TRP A 14 -4.49 0.63 -1.36
C TRP A 14 -5.94 0.33 -1.73
N ILE A 15 -6.86 1.22 -1.33
CA ILE A 15 -8.28 1.11 -1.67
C ILE A 15 -8.46 1.09 -3.20
N SER A 16 -7.89 2.09 -3.88
CA SER A 16 -8.02 2.23 -5.33
C SER A 16 -7.44 1.03 -6.09
N TRP A 17 -6.27 0.54 -5.66
CA TRP A 17 -5.62 -0.64 -6.23
C TRP A 17 -6.43 -1.91 -5.97
N SER A 18 -6.99 -2.07 -4.76
CA SER A 18 -7.83 -3.22 -4.43
C SER A 18 -9.11 -3.29 -5.27
N HIS A 19 -9.71 -2.15 -5.61
CA HIS A 19 -10.84 -2.08 -6.53
C HIS A 19 -10.45 -2.54 -7.94
N LEU A 20 -9.33 -2.06 -8.48
CA LEU A 20 -8.83 -2.47 -9.80
C LEU A 20 -8.55 -3.97 -9.87
N VAL A 21 -7.87 -4.51 -8.86
CA VAL A 21 -7.52 -5.93 -8.77
C VAL A 21 -8.79 -6.81 -8.68
N ASN A 22 -9.80 -6.35 -7.94
CA ASN A 22 -11.10 -7.02 -7.84
C ASN A 22 -11.89 -6.97 -9.16
N GLU A 23 -11.90 -5.83 -9.86
CA GLU A 23 -12.53 -5.68 -11.19
C GLU A 23 -11.89 -6.59 -12.24
N GLU A 24 -10.57 -6.79 -12.18
CA GLU A 24 -9.84 -7.74 -13.04
C GLU A 24 -10.06 -9.21 -12.65
N GLY A 25 -10.78 -9.48 -11.56
CA GLY A 25 -11.03 -10.84 -11.05
C GLY A 25 -9.79 -11.53 -10.48
N ALA A 26 -8.73 -10.78 -10.21
CA ALA A 26 -7.52 -11.30 -9.60
C ALA A 26 -7.66 -11.23 -8.07
N TYR A 27 -7.67 -12.37 -7.39
CA TYR A 27 -7.69 -12.42 -5.92
C TYR A 27 -6.37 -12.98 -5.39
N PRO A 28 -5.29 -12.19 -5.39
CA PRO A 28 -4.02 -12.63 -4.84
C PRO A 28 -4.18 -12.98 -3.35
N ARG A 29 -3.44 -14.00 -2.89
CA ARG A 29 -3.38 -14.31 -1.45
C ARG A 29 -2.96 -13.05 -0.68
N PRO A 30 -3.41 -12.81 0.56
CA PRO A 30 -3.14 -11.57 1.28
C PRO A 30 -1.66 -11.14 1.33
N GLY A 31 -0.74 -12.10 1.54
CA GLY A 31 0.70 -11.82 1.51
C GLY A 31 1.23 -11.44 0.12
N THR A 32 0.66 -12.02 -0.93
CA THR A 32 0.98 -11.68 -2.33
C THR A 32 0.40 -10.32 -2.71
N ALA A 33 -0.83 -10.02 -2.26
CA ALA A 33 -1.48 -8.74 -2.49
C ALA A 33 -0.64 -7.58 -1.94
N MET A 34 -0.12 -7.74 -0.72
CA MET A 34 0.76 -6.77 -0.08
C MET A 34 2.04 -6.50 -0.89
N HIS A 35 2.67 -7.55 -1.39
CA HIS A 35 3.90 -7.42 -2.17
C HIS A 35 3.64 -6.75 -3.52
N LEU A 36 2.60 -7.18 -4.24
CA LEU A 36 2.21 -6.60 -5.53
C LEU A 36 1.82 -5.13 -5.40
N PHE A 37 1.14 -4.76 -4.32
CA PHE A 37 0.80 -3.37 -4.06
C PHE A 37 2.05 -2.51 -3.82
N TYR A 38 3.02 -3.04 -3.07
CA TYR A 38 4.27 -2.33 -2.87
C TYR A 38 5.05 -2.13 -4.19
N GLU A 39 5.12 -3.16 -5.03
CA GLU A 39 5.71 -3.04 -6.39
C GLU A 39 4.97 -2.01 -7.24
N TYR A 40 3.64 -1.98 -7.18
CA TYR A 40 2.82 -0.97 -7.85
C TYR A 40 3.19 0.45 -7.39
N LEU A 41 3.33 0.69 -6.09
CA LEU A 41 3.76 1.99 -5.57
C LEU A 41 5.17 2.35 -6.01
N GLN A 42 6.12 1.40 -5.98
CA GLN A 42 7.47 1.66 -6.47
C GLN A 42 7.50 2.06 -7.95
N ALA A 43 6.65 1.45 -8.77
CA ALA A 43 6.60 1.70 -10.20
C ALA A 43 5.84 2.97 -10.59
N ARG A 44 4.78 3.32 -9.84
CA ARG A 44 3.81 4.36 -10.25
C ARG A 44 3.80 5.59 -9.36
N HIS A 45 4.10 5.44 -8.07
CA HIS A 45 4.02 6.48 -7.05
C HIS A 45 5.22 6.40 -6.08
N PRO A 46 6.48 6.40 -6.58
CA PRO A 46 7.66 6.24 -5.71
C PRO A 46 7.79 7.35 -4.66
N GLU A 47 7.25 8.54 -4.92
CA GLU A 47 7.20 9.67 -3.99
C GLU A 47 6.42 9.37 -2.71
N VAL A 48 5.44 8.46 -2.79
CA VAL A 48 4.64 8.02 -1.64
C VAL A 48 5.45 7.12 -0.70
N LEU A 49 6.53 6.52 -1.19
CA LEU A 49 7.47 5.72 -0.40
C LEU A 49 8.66 6.55 0.12
N ASP A 50 8.79 7.81 -0.28
CA ASP A 50 9.85 8.75 0.13
C ASP A 50 9.50 9.48 1.43
N PHE A 51 9.30 8.72 2.51
CA PHE A 51 9.13 9.22 3.87
C PHE A 51 10.19 8.67 4.80
N ALA A 52 10.46 9.41 5.89
CA ALA A 52 11.48 9.04 6.85
C ALA A 52 11.09 7.74 7.59
N SER A 53 11.55 6.61 7.06
CA SER A 53 11.36 5.28 7.62
C SER A 53 12.59 4.41 7.38
N TYR A 54 12.89 3.54 8.34
CA TYR A 54 13.91 2.50 8.16
C TYR A 54 13.45 1.39 7.20
N SER A 55 12.13 1.15 7.10
CA SER A 55 11.55 0.17 6.20
C SER A 55 10.13 0.60 5.78
N PRO A 56 10.00 1.34 4.66
CA PRO A 56 8.70 1.76 4.13
C PRO A 56 7.74 0.59 3.91
N TYR A 57 8.27 -0.58 3.50
CA TYR A 57 7.49 -1.80 3.32
C TYR A 57 6.84 -2.30 4.62
N LEU A 58 7.59 -2.35 5.72
CA LEU A 58 7.05 -2.82 7.00
C LEU A 58 6.03 -1.83 7.57
N GLU A 59 6.30 -0.53 7.46
CA GLU A 59 5.35 0.49 7.90
C GLU A 59 4.05 0.47 7.09
N LEU A 60 4.14 0.39 5.77
CA LEU A 60 2.98 0.24 4.89
C LEU A 60 2.15 -0.99 5.27
N ARG A 61 2.79 -2.14 5.50
CA ARG A 61 2.11 -3.36 5.90
C ARG A 61 1.38 -3.19 7.23
N GLN A 62 2.01 -2.51 8.19
CA GLN A 62 1.40 -2.22 9.49
C GLN A 62 0.20 -1.30 9.34
N TRP A 63 0.31 -0.21 8.57
CA TRP A 63 -0.79 0.73 8.37
C TRP A 63 -2.01 0.09 7.71
N ILE A 64 -1.79 -0.76 6.70
CA ILE A 64 -2.87 -1.48 6.05
C ILE A 64 -3.51 -2.49 7.00
N ALA A 65 -2.72 -3.19 7.83
CA ALA A 65 -3.27 -4.11 8.82
C ALA A 65 -4.12 -3.38 9.86
N GLU A 66 -3.66 -2.23 10.37
CA GLU A 66 -4.39 -1.40 11.34
C GLU A 66 -5.70 -0.80 10.77
N ASP A 67 -5.78 -0.55 9.46
CA ASP A 67 -6.95 0.04 8.80
C ASP A 67 -7.96 -1.03 8.32
N CYS A 68 -7.49 -2.25 8.04
CA CYS A 68 -8.31 -3.35 7.49
C CYS A 68 -8.74 -4.41 8.53
N GLU A 69 -8.20 -4.42 9.75
CA GLU A 69 -8.69 -5.30 10.84
C GLU A 69 -9.74 -4.56 11.71
N PRO A 70 -10.95 -5.13 11.93
CA PRO A 70 -12.01 -4.54 12.75
C PRO A 70 -11.77 -4.64 14.27
#